data_AF-A0A1V1PBJ4-F1
#
_entry.id   AF-A0A1V1PBJ4-F1
#
_cell.length_a   1.000
_cell.length_b   1.000
_cell.length_c   1.000
_cell.angle_alpha   90.00
_cell.angle_beta   90.00
_cell.angle_gamma   90.00
#
_symmetry.space_group_name_H-M   'P 1'
#
loop_
_entity.id
_entity.type
_entity.pdbx_description
1 polymer ?
#
loop_
_entity_poly.entity_id
_entity_poly.type
_entity_poly.pdbx_seq_one_letter_code
_entity_poly.pdbx_strand_id
1 'polypeptide(L)'
;MLDICCHTKPENKGTIDNIDFTLERLLKRKDFADGIDFLERFFELSEYKLSVKHFDSFVHELHNHRDTYLSTLLTRWLLSKKMKLGKYSYDLLRDIDNGISIGFDKSCFPEDSQGVHLFLARKACGWFFNQPKTAISLIESLIPDAPEDDLGDIQLLIFNPLCISYPGSICQRMEELQNSSQSRLKEIASNVLSDYEKYQESVMAALEVNELKPSEQDCHTYWKHQNKLMNESMKQDRSKSFIISLFTESVLLYGNKSIYYIHHDEQKTRQELPLQEFSHSIEFASMYYVDPHGIENMIWQFKAEGCAS
;
A
#
# COMPACT_ATOMS: atom_id res chain seq x y z
N MET A 1 -9.15 -22.79 26.94
CA MET A 1 -7.82 -22.28 27.35
C MET A 1 -7.54 -20.92 26.73
N LEU A 2 -7.79 -20.77 25.41
CA LEU A 2 -7.73 -19.48 24.71
C LEU A 2 -8.59 -18.38 25.38
N ASP A 3 -9.82 -18.68 25.81
CA ASP A 3 -10.69 -17.68 26.48
C ASP A 3 -10.07 -16.98 27.69
N ILE A 4 -9.19 -17.64 28.45
CA ILE A 4 -8.55 -17.04 29.62
C ILE A 4 -7.43 -16.09 29.19
N CYS A 5 -6.73 -16.43 28.10
CA CYS A 5 -5.68 -15.60 27.52
C CYS A 5 -6.20 -14.29 26.94
N CYS A 6 -7.52 -14.16 26.68
CA CYS A 6 -8.15 -12.93 26.22
C CYS A 6 -8.00 -11.76 27.22
N HIS A 7 -7.76 -12.05 28.51
CA HIS A 7 -7.55 -11.05 29.55
C HIS A 7 -6.08 -10.74 29.83
N THR A 8 -5.16 -11.30 29.04
CA THR A 8 -3.73 -11.01 29.19
C THR A 8 -3.46 -9.54 28.96
N LYS A 9 -2.75 -8.92 29.89
CA LYS A 9 -2.40 -7.51 29.79
C LYS A 9 -1.33 -7.28 28.70
N PRO A 10 -1.44 -6.22 27.88
CA PRO A 10 -0.49 -5.92 26.79
C PRO A 10 0.98 -5.78 27.22
N GLU A 11 1.26 -5.52 28.50
CA GLU A 11 2.63 -5.34 28.98
C GLU A 11 3.39 -6.67 29.12
N ASN A 12 2.68 -7.81 29.14
CA ASN A 12 3.31 -9.12 29.32
C ASN A 12 3.76 -9.73 28.00
N LYS A 13 4.88 -9.21 27.46
CA LYS A 13 5.46 -9.61 26.17
C LYS A 13 5.62 -11.12 25.99
N GLY A 14 6.19 -11.81 26.98
CA GLY A 14 6.39 -13.26 26.89
C GLY A 14 5.08 -14.06 26.79
N THR A 15 3.97 -13.54 27.32
CA THR A 15 2.66 -14.19 27.14
C THR A 15 2.09 -13.91 25.75
N ILE A 16 2.31 -12.70 25.22
CA ILE A 16 1.93 -12.34 23.84
C ILE A 16 2.70 -13.20 22.83
N ASP A 17 4.00 -13.42 23.03
CA ASP A 17 4.81 -14.28 22.15
C ASP A 17 4.27 -15.72 22.15
N ASN A 18 3.87 -16.24 23.31
CA ASN A 18 3.25 -17.57 23.40
C ASN A 18 1.87 -17.62 22.71
N ILE A 19 1.10 -16.54 22.77
CA ILE A 19 -0.17 -16.41 22.05
C ILE A 19 0.10 -16.40 20.54
N ASP A 20 1.11 -15.66 20.07
CA ASP A 20 1.54 -15.60 18.66
C ASP A 20 1.86 -17.01 18.11
N PHE A 21 2.75 -17.75 18.79
CA PHE A 21 3.05 -19.13 18.40
C PHE A 21 1.83 -20.06 18.46
N THR A 22 0.88 -19.79 19.35
CA THR A 22 -0.36 -20.57 19.43
C THR A 22 -1.26 -20.28 18.23
N LEU A 23 -1.40 -19.01 17.83
CA LEU A 23 -2.17 -18.60 16.66
C LEU A 23 -1.58 -19.15 15.36
N GLU A 24 -0.25 -19.11 15.21
CA GLU A 24 0.47 -19.75 14.09
C GLU A 24 0.14 -21.26 14.01
N ARG A 25 0.12 -21.96 15.15
CA ARG A 25 -0.21 -23.39 15.20
C ARG A 25 -1.67 -23.68 14.85
N LEU A 26 -2.60 -22.78 15.21
CA LEU A 26 -4.02 -22.92 14.86
C LEU A 26 -4.23 -22.77 13.34
N LEU A 27 -3.55 -21.80 12.71
CA LEU A 27 -3.54 -21.67 11.24
C LEU A 27 -3.08 -22.96 10.56
N LYS A 28 -1.98 -23.56 11.05
CA LYS A 28 -1.44 -24.82 10.52
C LYS A 28 -2.37 -26.02 10.71
N ARG A 29 -3.25 -25.98 11.71
CA ARG A 29 -4.28 -27.01 11.99
C ARG A 29 -5.59 -26.79 11.25
N LYS A 30 -5.72 -25.68 10.51
CA LYS A 30 -6.95 -25.23 9.81
C LYS A 30 -8.09 -24.80 10.75
N ASP A 31 -7.79 -24.52 12.02
CA ASP A 31 -8.73 -23.97 13.00
C ASP A 31 -8.71 -22.43 12.94
N PHE A 32 -8.92 -21.88 11.75
CA PHE A 32 -8.71 -20.45 11.48
C PHE A 32 -9.78 -19.56 12.13
N ALA A 33 -11.05 -19.97 12.08
CA ALA A 33 -12.16 -19.20 12.63
C ALA A 33 -12.00 -18.93 14.14
N ASP A 34 -11.70 -19.98 14.91
CA ASP A 34 -11.49 -19.89 16.36
C ASP A 34 -10.31 -18.97 16.71
N GLY A 35 -9.25 -19.00 15.91
CA GLY A 35 -8.08 -18.12 16.07
C GLY A 35 -8.42 -16.65 15.86
N ILE A 36 -9.22 -16.33 14.83
CA ILE A 36 -9.65 -14.96 14.56
C ILE A 36 -10.61 -14.46 15.65
N ASP A 37 -11.59 -15.27 16.03
CA ASP A 37 -12.57 -14.91 17.05
C ASP A 37 -11.87 -14.59 18.39
N PHE A 38 -10.87 -15.40 18.76
CA PHE A 38 -10.01 -15.10 19.89
C PHE A 38 -9.24 -13.78 19.72
N LEU A 39 -8.62 -13.56 18.55
CA LEU A 39 -7.78 -12.39 18.30
C LEU A 39 -8.60 -11.08 18.32
N GLU A 40 -9.77 -11.08 17.69
CA GLU A 40 -10.70 -9.95 17.69
C GLU A 40 -11.16 -9.62 19.12
N ARG A 41 -11.54 -10.64 19.90
CA ARG A 41 -11.94 -10.48 21.30
C ARG A 41 -10.79 -9.99 22.19
N PHE A 42 -9.58 -10.47 21.94
CA PHE A 42 -8.37 -10.01 22.62
C PHE A 42 -8.10 -8.52 22.34
N PHE A 43 -8.26 -8.08 21.09
CA PHE A 43 -8.12 -6.67 20.75
C PHE A 43 -9.18 -5.79 21.41
N GLU A 44 -10.42 -6.25 21.49
CA GLU A 44 -11.49 -5.53 22.18
C GLU A 44 -11.23 -5.38 23.68
N LEU A 45 -10.87 -6.48 24.35
CA LEU A 45 -10.61 -6.48 25.80
C LEU A 45 -9.33 -5.72 26.18
N SER A 46 -8.37 -5.63 25.27
CA SER A 46 -7.16 -4.82 25.45
C SER A 46 -7.35 -3.35 25.05
N GLU A 47 -8.57 -2.92 24.71
CA GLU A 47 -8.91 -1.57 24.24
C GLU A 47 -8.06 -1.14 23.02
N TYR A 48 -7.66 -2.11 22.18
CA TYR A 48 -6.80 -1.89 21.01
C TYR A 48 -5.44 -1.24 21.36
N LYS A 49 -4.92 -1.47 22.58
CA LYS A 49 -3.59 -0.99 22.99
C LYS A 49 -2.46 -1.72 22.26
N LEU A 50 -2.72 -2.94 21.82
CA LEU A 50 -1.76 -3.80 21.13
C LEU A 50 -2.11 -3.93 19.65
N SER A 51 -1.13 -3.70 18.78
CA SER A 51 -1.24 -3.82 17.32
C SER A 51 -0.90 -5.23 16.85
N VAL A 52 -1.47 -5.64 15.72
CA VAL A 52 -1.19 -6.90 15.03
C VAL A 52 0.31 -7.14 14.77
N LYS A 53 1.12 -6.08 14.73
CA LYS A 53 2.58 -6.09 14.57
C LYS A 53 3.37 -6.79 15.70
N HIS A 54 2.72 -7.21 16.78
CA HIS A 54 3.39 -7.98 17.83
C HIS A 54 3.18 -9.50 17.64
N PHE A 55 2.45 -9.91 16.61
CA PHE A 55 2.16 -11.29 16.28
C PHE A 55 2.91 -11.69 14.99
N ASP A 56 4.23 -11.53 15.00
CA ASP A 56 5.06 -11.67 13.79
C ASP A 56 4.97 -13.08 13.18
N SER A 57 4.90 -14.13 14.01
CA SER A 57 4.81 -15.52 13.54
C SER A 57 3.47 -15.80 12.88
N PHE A 58 2.37 -15.31 13.47
CA PHE A 58 1.04 -15.38 12.90
C PHE A 58 0.93 -14.59 11.60
N VAL A 59 1.43 -13.35 11.56
CA VAL A 59 1.42 -12.51 10.36
C VAL A 59 2.22 -13.16 9.23
N HIS A 60 3.40 -13.71 9.53
CA HIS A 60 4.19 -14.44 8.56
C HIS A 60 3.42 -15.64 7.96
N GLU A 61 2.74 -16.42 8.80
CA GLU A 61 1.95 -17.56 8.33
C GLU A 61 0.72 -17.14 7.50
N LEU A 62 0.08 -16.01 7.83
CA LEU A 62 -0.97 -15.43 7.00
C LEU A 62 -0.46 -15.07 5.60
N HIS A 63 0.74 -14.51 5.49
CA HIS A 63 1.34 -14.20 4.18
C HIS A 63 1.64 -15.45 3.36
N ASN A 64 2.02 -16.56 4.00
CA ASN A 64 2.19 -17.86 3.33
C ASN A 64 0.85 -18.40 2.77
N HIS A 65 -0.27 -17.97 3.35
CA HIS A 65 -1.63 -18.36 2.98
C HIS A 65 -2.49 -17.16 2.53
N ARG A 66 -1.91 -16.36 1.65
CA ARG A 66 -2.47 -15.10 1.15
C ARG A 66 -3.89 -15.20 0.60
N ASP A 67 -4.11 -16.12 -0.33
CA ASP A 67 -5.37 -16.20 -1.09
C ASP A 67 -6.50 -16.87 -0.31
N THR A 68 -6.19 -17.43 0.86
CA THR A 68 -7.18 -18.03 1.78
C THR A 68 -7.28 -17.20 3.05
N TYR A 69 -6.44 -17.46 4.05
CA TYR A 69 -6.60 -16.89 5.39
C TYR A 69 -6.44 -15.37 5.41
N LEU A 70 -5.45 -14.82 4.72
CA LEU A 70 -5.26 -13.37 4.69
C LEU A 70 -6.41 -12.67 3.96
N SER A 71 -6.86 -13.20 2.83
CA SER A 71 -8.01 -12.69 2.07
C SER A 71 -9.29 -12.70 2.92
N THR A 72 -9.60 -13.82 3.60
CA THR A 72 -10.73 -13.95 4.52
C THR A 72 -10.64 -12.94 5.67
N LEU A 73 -9.45 -12.80 6.30
CA LEU A 73 -9.23 -11.89 7.42
C LEU A 73 -9.43 -10.43 7.01
N LEU A 74 -8.84 -10.01 5.89
CA LEU A 74 -8.97 -8.66 5.37
C LEU A 74 -10.43 -8.34 5.07
N THR A 75 -11.13 -9.25 4.39
CA THR A 75 -12.54 -9.06 4.05
C THR A 75 -13.38 -8.91 5.31
N ARG A 76 -13.22 -9.82 6.29
CA ARG A 76 -13.93 -9.79 7.57
C ARG A 76 -13.68 -8.49 8.34
N TRP A 77 -12.43 -8.05 8.43
CA TRP A 77 -12.06 -6.84 9.17
C TRP A 77 -12.57 -5.56 8.50
N LEU A 78 -12.54 -5.46 7.17
CA LEU A 78 -13.07 -4.29 6.47
C LEU A 78 -14.61 -4.23 6.53
N LEU A 79 -15.29 -5.39 6.51
CA LEU A 79 -16.74 -5.49 6.70
C LEU A 79 -17.20 -5.21 8.14
N SER A 80 -16.32 -5.38 9.13
CA SER A 80 -16.65 -5.20 10.54
C SER A 80 -17.07 -3.77 10.92
N LYS A 81 -16.80 -2.78 10.06
CA LYS A 81 -17.04 -1.35 10.32
C LYS A 81 -16.34 -0.83 11.59
N LYS A 82 -15.22 -1.45 11.98
CA LYS A 82 -14.38 -1.01 13.10
C LYS A 82 -13.11 -0.35 12.58
N MET A 83 -12.92 0.93 12.88
CA MET A 83 -11.75 1.71 12.44
C MET A 83 -10.41 1.07 12.85
N LYS A 84 -10.34 0.46 14.03
CA LYS A 84 -9.12 -0.17 14.54
C LYS A 84 -8.76 -1.44 13.76
N LEU A 85 -9.76 -2.25 13.40
CA LEU A 85 -9.55 -3.45 12.59
C LEU A 85 -9.14 -3.08 11.16
N GLY A 86 -9.74 -2.04 10.57
CA GLY A 86 -9.28 -1.51 9.27
C GLY A 86 -7.83 -1.02 9.31
N LYS A 87 -7.40 -0.39 10.41
CA LYS A 87 -5.98 -0.04 10.61
C LYS A 87 -5.10 -1.28 10.68
N TYR A 88 -5.55 -2.35 11.35
CA TYR A 88 -4.79 -3.60 11.41
C TYR A 88 -4.74 -4.30 10.05
N SER A 89 -5.79 -4.20 9.23
CA SER A 89 -5.75 -4.65 7.82
C SER A 89 -4.65 -3.93 7.04
N TYR A 90 -4.49 -2.62 7.24
CA TYR A 90 -3.38 -1.87 6.65
C TYR A 90 -2.01 -2.31 7.21
N ASP A 91 -1.89 -2.43 8.54
CA ASP A 91 -0.64 -2.84 9.18
C ASP A 91 -0.19 -4.24 8.75
N LEU A 92 -1.10 -5.16 8.42
CA LEU A 92 -0.79 -6.49 7.87
C LEU A 92 -0.09 -6.43 6.52
N LEU A 93 -0.39 -5.44 5.67
CA LEU A 93 0.17 -5.37 4.31
C LEU A 93 1.27 -4.31 4.19
N ARG A 94 1.55 -3.56 5.25
CA ARG A 94 2.42 -2.37 5.23
C ARG A 94 3.85 -2.68 4.84
N ASP A 95 4.39 -3.80 5.32
CA ASP A 95 5.83 -4.11 5.22
C ASP A 95 6.17 -4.88 3.93
N ILE A 96 5.23 -4.95 2.98
CA ILE A 96 5.44 -5.64 1.71
C ILE A 96 5.70 -4.61 0.61
N ASP A 97 6.99 -4.50 0.28
CA ASP A 97 7.50 -3.62 -0.76
C ASP A 97 6.79 -3.91 -2.09
N ASN A 98 6.39 -2.84 -2.78
CA ASN A 98 5.69 -2.85 -4.07
C ASN A 98 4.23 -3.31 -4.08
N GLY A 99 3.60 -3.55 -2.92
CA GLY A 99 2.19 -3.94 -2.84
C GLY A 99 1.92 -5.37 -3.33
N ILE A 100 0.71 -5.85 -3.09
CA ILE A 100 0.35 -7.26 -3.20
C ILE A 100 -0.95 -7.41 -3.98
N SER A 101 -0.94 -8.26 -5.01
CA SER A 101 -2.16 -8.69 -5.72
C SER A 101 -3.06 -9.66 -4.92
N ILE A 102 -3.80 -9.18 -3.93
CA ILE A 102 -4.78 -9.97 -3.17
C ILE A 102 -6.21 -9.59 -3.57
N GLY A 103 -7.14 -10.54 -3.49
CA GLY A 103 -8.57 -10.31 -3.72
C GLY A 103 -9.38 -10.54 -2.44
N PHE A 104 -10.63 -10.06 -2.42
CA PHE A 104 -11.57 -10.29 -1.33
C PHE A 104 -12.15 -11.71 -1.35
N ASP A 105 -12.39 -12.24 -0.16
CA ASP A 105 -13.02 -13.54 0.03
C ASP A 105 -14.54 -13.39 0.02
N LYS A 106 -15.16 -13.89 -1.05
CA LYS A 106 -16.59 -13.81 -1.30
C LYS A 106 -17.40 -14.62 -0.28
N SER A 107 -16.79 -15.61 0.38
CA SER A 107 -17.48 -16.39 1.42
C SER A 107 -17.86 -15.55 2.64
N CYS A 108 -17.23 -14.39 2.83
CA CYS A 108 -17.52 -13.45 3.91
C CYS A 108 -18.67 -12.48 3.60
N PHE A 109 -19.25 -12.52 2.39
CA PHE A 109 -20.22 -11.50 1.98
C PHE A 109 -21.58 -11.76 2.64
N PRO A 110 -22.24 -10.72 3.20
CA PRO A 110 -23.60 -10.85 3.72
C PRO A 110 -24.58 -11.30 2.63
N GLU A 111 -25.60 -12.08 3.01
CA GLU A 111 -26.65 -12.53 2.08
C GLU A 111 -27.40 -11.34 1.44
N ASP A 112 -27.63 -10.26 2.21
CA ASP A 112 -28.10 -8.96 1.72
C ASP A 112 -26.92 -8.17 1.14
N SER A 113 -26.59 -8.46 -0.12
CA SER A 113 -25.34 -8.07 -0.80
C SER A 113 -25.41 -6.71 -1.54
N GLN A 114 -26.47 -5.92 -1.34
CA GLN A 114 -26.62 -4.64 -2.04
C GLN A 114 -25.61 -3.60 -1.52
N GLY A 115 -24.78 -3.05 -2.42
CA GLY A 115 -23.77 -2.03 -2.10
C GLY A 115 -22.53 -2.54 -1.36
N VAL A 116 -22.41 -3.85 -1.11
CA VAL A 116 -21.24 -4.44 -0.41
C VAL A 116 -19.98 -4.31 -1.27
N HIS A 117 -20.10 -4.47 -2.59
CA HIS A 117 -18.97 -4.35 -3.51
C HIS A 117 -18.43 -2.93 -3.53
N LEU A 118 -19.31 -1.94 -3.69
CA LEU A 118 -18.92 -0.52 -3.64
C LEU A 118 -18.31 -0.15 -2.28
N PHE A 119 -18.90 -0.61 -1.18
CA PHE A 119 -18.36 -0.38 0.17
C PHE A 119 -16.95 -0.95 0.33
N LEU A 120 -16.72 -2.20 -0.09
CA LEU A 120 -15.39 -2.82 -0.03
C LEU A 120 -14.39 -2.13 -0.96
N ALA A 121 -14.82 -1.70 -2.14
CA ALA A 121 -13.97 -0.95 -3.06
C ALA A 121 -13.52 0.38 -2.44
N ARG A 122 -14.44 1.13 -1.81
CA ARG A 122 -14.11 2.35 -1.05
C ARG A 122 -13.16 2.05 0.10
N LYS A 123 -13.40 0.98 0.88
CA LYS A 123 -12.48 0.55 1.95
C LYS A 123 -11.10 0.23 1.42
N ALA A 124 -11.00 -0.45 0.28
CA ALA A 124 -9.73 -0.76 -0.36
C ALA A 124 -8.98 0.52 -0.73
N CYS A 125 -9.65 1.47 -1.40
CA CYS A 125 -9.09 2.79 -1.70
C CYS A 125 -8.65 3.53 -0.42
N GLY A 126 -9.50 3.60 0.60
CA GLY A 126 -9.22 4.33 1.82
C GLY A 126 -7.98 3.78 2.54
N TRP A 127 -7.97 2.50 2.87
CA TRP A 127 -6.87 1.91 3.66
C TRP A 127 -5.59 1.70 2.87
N PHE A 128 -5.68 1.37 1.58
CA PHE A 128 -4.53 1.01 0.75
C PHE A 128 -4.18 2.04 -0.32
N PHE A 129 -4.65 3.29 -0.21
CA PHE A 129 -4.32 4.36 -1.16
C PHE A 129 -2.82 4.49 -1.45
N ASN A 130 -1.99 4.44 -0.41
CA ASN A 130 -0.52 4.53 -0.54
C ASN A 130 0.13 3.26 -1.11
N GLN A 131 -0.66 2.21 -1.37
CA GLN A 131 -0.25 0.95 -1.98
C GLN A 131 -1.15 0.66 -3.19
N PRO A 132 -1.02 1.44 -4.30
CA PRO A 132 -1.97 1.43 -5.41
C PRO A 132 -2.18 0.04 -6.03
N LYS A 133 -1.11 -0.77 -6.10
CA LYS A 133 -1.17 -2.17 -6.59
C LYS A 133 -2.05 -3.07 -5.72
N THR A 134 -2.02 -2.88 -4.40
CA THR A 134 -2.88 -3.62 -3.47
C THR A 134 -4.32 -3.14 -3.57
N ALA A 135 -4.52 -1.81 -3.58
CA ALA A 135 -5.87 -1.22 -3.70
C ALA A 135 -6.57 -1.69 -4.98
N ILE A 136 -5.90 -1.61 -6.13
CA ILE A 136 -6.50 -1.99 -7.40
C ILE A 136 -6.77 -3.49 -7.49
N SER A 137 -5.86 -4.35 -7.01
CA SER A 137 -6.08 -5.80 -7.00
C SER A 137 -7.29 -6.20 -6.15
N LEU A 138 -7.50 -5.54 -5.01
CA LEU A 138 -8.68 -5.77 -4.18
C LEU A 138 -9.96 -5.35 -4.91
N ILE A 139 -9.97 -4.18 -5.55
CA ILE A 139 -11.12 -3.69 -6.31
C ILE A 139 -11.42 -4.58 -7.52
N GLU A 140 -10.40 -5.00 -8.25
CA GLU A 140 -10.51 -5.92 -9.39
C GLU A 140 -11.20 -7.23 -9.02
N SER A 141 -10.95 -7.75 -7.81
CA SER A 141 -11.57 -8.98 -7.34
C SER A 141 -13.09 -8.90 -7.16
N LEU A 142 -13.64 -7.68 -7.07
CA LEU A 142 -15.07 -7.40 -6.87
C LEU A 142 -15.82 -7.25 -8.19
N ILE A 143 -15.16 -6.78 -9.24
CA ILE A 143 -15.80 -6.43 -10.53
C ILE A 143 -16.58 -7.59 -11.17
N PRO A 144 -16.11 -8.86 -11.17
CA PRO A 144 -16.81 -9.93 -11.86
C PRO A 144 -18.23 -10.16 -11.36
N ASP A 145 -18.47 -10.00 -10.06
CA ASP A 145 -19.75 -10.31 -9.40
C ASP A 145 -20.50 -9.06 -8.92
N ALA A 146 -19.93 -7.87 -9.11
CA ALA A 146 -20.58 -6.63 -8.72
C ALA A 146 -21.90 -6.42 -9.51
N PRO A 147 -22.94 -5.91 -8.83
CA PRO A 147 -24.17 -5.44 -9.48
C PRO A 147 -23.87 -4.32 -10.49
N GLU A 148 -24.64 -4.24 -11.57
CA GLU A 148 -24.48 -3.19 -12.59
C GLU A 148 -24.57 -1.77 -12.00
N ASP A 149 -25.41 -1.60 -10.97
CA ASP A 149 -25.56 -0.32 -10.25
C ASP A 149 -24.25 0.12 -9.56
N ASP A 150 -23.43 -0.84 -9.07
CA ASP A 150 -22.18 -0.56 -8.36
C ASP A 150 -21.01 -0.34 -9.34
N LEU A 151 -21.06 -0.92 -10.54
CA LEU A 151 -19.94 -0.92 -11.50
C LEU A 151 -19.53 0.50 -11.93
N GLY A 152 -20.50 1.38 -12.16
CA GLY A 152 -20.24 2.78 -12.55
C GLY A 152 -19.49 3.54 -11.46
N ASP A 153 -19.91 3.38 -10.21
CA ASP A 153 -19.25 4.01 -9.06
C ASP A 153 -17.87 3.41 -8.78
N ILE A 154 -17.70 2.10 -8.99
CA ILE A 154 -16.39 1.43 -8.90
C ILE A 154 -15.44 1.96 -9.98
N GLN A 155 -15.91 2.11 -11.22
CA GLN A 155 -15.11 2.69 -12.31
C GLN A 155 -14.67 4.12 -11.95
N LEU A 156 -15.60 4.95 -11.45
CA LEU A 156 -15.30 6.30 -11.02
C LEU A 156 -14.26 6.33 -9.90
N LEU A 157 -14.34 5.38 -8.96
CA LEU A 157 -13.39 5.25 -7.86
C LEU A 157 -11.97 4.85 -8.33
N ILE A 158 -11.88 3.97 -9.33
CA ILE A 158 -10.60 3.60 -9.95
C ILE A 158 -10.01 4.80 -10.69
N PHE A 159 -10.82 5.55 -11.41
CA PHE A 159 -10.38 6.76 -12.10
C PHE A 159 -9.94 7.85 -11.08
N ASN A 160 -10.81 8.20 -10.13
CA ASN A 160 -10.59 9.19 -9.10
C ASN A 160 -10.98 8.62 -7.71
N PRO A 161 -10.02 8.41 -6.79
CA PRO A 161 -8.71 9.05 -6.76
C PRO A 161 -7.54 8.23 -7.28
N LEU A 162 -7.68 6.93 -7.56
CA LEU A 162 -6.52 6.06 -7.78
C LEU A 162 -5.72 6.40 -9.04
N CYS A 163 -6.33 6.40 -10.22
CA CYS A 163 -5.63 6.60 -11.49
C CYS A 163 -5.06 8.01 -11.62
N ILE A 164 -5.81 9.05 -11.21
CA ILE A 164 -5.29 10.43 -11.18
C ILE A 164 -4.05 10.53 -10.29
N SER A 165 -4.07 9.87 -9.12
CA SER A 165 -2.98 9.93 -8.15
C SER A 165 -1.77 9.10 -8.55
N TYR A 166 -2.00 7.90 -9.09
CA TYR A 166 -0.98 6.90 -9.41
C TYR A 166 -1.13 6.40 -10.86
N PRO A 167 -0.99 7.28 -11.87
CA PRO A 167 -1.25 6.90 -13.25
C PRO A 167 -0.30 5.84 -13.77
N GLY A 168 0.95 5.81 -13.32
CA GLY A 168 1.93 4.81 -13.77
C GLY A 168 1.50 3.40 -13.40
N SER A 169 1.31 3.14 -12.09
CA SER A 169 0.91 1.81 -11.62
C SER A 169 -0.49 1.40 -12.08
N ILE A 170 -1.44 2.35 -12.09
CA ILE A 170 -2.85 2.03 -12.38
C ILE A 170 -3.08 1.87 -13.88
N CYS A 171 -2.56 2.75 -14.74
CA CYS A 171 -2.73 2.60 -16.20
C CYS A 171 -2.03 1.34 -16.70
N GLN A 172 -0.81 1.04 -16.23
CA GLN A 172 -0.14 -0.22 -16.54
C GLN A 172 -1.03 -1.43 -16.20
N ARG A 173 -1.67 -1.40 -15.03
CA ARG A 173 -2.57 -2.47 -14.62
C ARG A 173 -3.83 -2.56 -15.50
N MET A 174 -4.43 -1.43 -15.87
CA MET A 174 -5.57 -1.41 -16.79
C MET A 174 -5.20 -1.96 -18.18
N GLU A 175 -4.02 -1.64 -18.71
CA GLU A 175 -3.51 -2.20 -19.96
C GLU A 175 -3.36 -3.73 -19.89
N GLU A 176 -2.85 -4.26 -18.77
CA GLU A 176 -2.81 -5.71 -18.53
C GLU A 176 -4.22 -6.33 -18.54
N LEU A 177 -5.20 -5.67 -17.90
CA LEU A 177 -6.58 -6.15 -17.81
C LEU A 177 -7.33 -6.14 -19.14
N GLN A 178 -6.94 -5.30 -20.11
CA GLN A 178 -7.50 -5.36 -21.47
C GLN A 178 -7.28 -6.73 -22.14
N ASN A 179 -6.25 -7.48 -21.73
CA ASN A 179 -5.98 -8.83 -22.24
C ASN A 179 -6.71 -9.94 -21.47
N SER A 180 -7.47 -9.60 -20.41
CA SER A 180 -8.14 -10.59 -19.56
C SER A 180 -9.26 -11.36 -20.28
N SER A 181 -9.63 -12.55 -19.81
CA SER A 181 -10.74 -13.31 -20.39
C SER A 181 -12.12 -12.77 -20.00
N GLN A 182 -12.20 -11.88 -19.00
CA GLN A 182 -13.44 -11.38 -18.44
C GLN A 182 -13.89 -10.08 -19.13
N SER A 183 -15.08 -10.08 -19.72
CA SER A 183 -15.62 -8.93 -20.47
C SER A 183 -15.77 -7.68 -19.61
N ARG A 184 -16.30 -7.82 -18.38
CA ARG A 184 -16.50 -6.71 -17.44
C ARG A 184 -15.20 -6.00 -17.07
N LEU A 185 -14.14 -6.75 -16.77
CA LEU A 185 -12.82 -6.17 -16.47
C LEU A 185 -12.25 -5.42 -17.67
N LYS A 186 -12.37 -5.99 -18.87
CA LYS A 186 -11.92 -5.35 -20.12
C LYS A 186 -12.63 -4.02 -20.37
N GLU A 187 -13.94 -3.99 -20.16
CA GLU A 187 -14.76 -2.80 -20.36
C GLU A 187 -14.36 -1.69 -19.38
N ILE A 188 -14.28 -1.99 -18.08
CA ILE A 188 -13.83 -1.02 -17.07
C ILE A 188 -12.41 -0.53 -17.38
N ALA A 189 -11.48 -1.43 -17.70
CA ALA A 189 -10.11 -1.04 -18.03
C ALA A 189 -10.04 -0.09 -19.24
N SER A 190 -10.82 -0.37 -20.28
CA SER A 190 -10.89 0.46 -21.48
C SER A 190 -11.49 1.83 -21.18
N ASN A 191 -12.57 1.87 -20.38
CA ASN A 191 -13.21 3.12 -19.99
C ASN A 191 -12.30 3.98 -19.11
N VAL A 192 -11.66 3.40 -18.09
CA VAL A 192 -10.72 4.12 -17.20
C VAL A 192 -9.55 4.71 -17.99
N LEU A 193 -8.96 3.95 -18.92
CA LEU A 193 -7.88 4.45 -19.77
C LEU A 193 -8.35 5.60 -20.67
N SER A 194 -9.53 5.46 -21.30
CA SER A 194 -10.11 6.54 -22.11
C SER A 194 -10.42 7.79 -21.28
N ASP A 195 -10.93 7.63 -20.05
CA ASP A 195 -11.22 8.75 -19.16
C ASP A 195 -9.91 9.43 -18.68
N TYR A 196 -8.85 8.65 -18.47
CA TYR A 196 -7.53 9.17 -18.16
C TYR A 196 -6.88 9.93 -19.33
N GLU A 197 -7.01 9.43 -20.55
CA GLU A 197 -6.55 10.12 -21.77
C GLU A 197 -7.28 11.46 -21.93
N LYS A 198 -8.61 11.48 -21.82
CA LYS A 198 -9.40 12.72 -21.87
C LYS A 198 -8.98 13.70 -20.77
N TYR A 199 -8.70 13.19 -19.57
CA TYR A 199 -8.20 14.01 -18.47
C TYR A 199 -6.84 14.64 -18.84
N GLN A 200 -5.88 13.85 -19.33
CA GLN A 200 -4.58 14.38 -19.78
C GLN A 200 -4.72 15.42 -20.89
N GLU A 201 -5.56 15.17 -21.89
CA GLU A 201 -5.86 16.12 -22.96
C GLU A 201 -6.41 17.44 -22.41
N SER A 202 -7.33 17.37 -21.44
CA SER A 202 -7.90 18.56 -20.81
C SER A 202 -6.87 19.35 -20.00
N VAL A 203 -5.96 18.68 -19.31
CA VAL A 203 -4.86 19.30 -18.57
C VAL A 203 -3.88 19.97 -19.52
N MET A 204 -3.55 19.31 -20.63
CA MET A 204 -2.67 19.87 -21.66
C MET A 204 -3.28 21.09 -22.35
N ALA A 205 -4.58 21.04 -22.67
CA ALA A 205 -5.31 22.17 -23.22
C ALA A 205 -5.33 23.37 -22.25
N ALA A 206 -5.46 23.11 -20.94
CA ALA A 206 -5.39 24.18 -19.93
C ALA A 206 -4.02 24.85 -19.87
N LEU A 207 -2.93 24.13 -20.17
CA LEU A 207 -1.57 24.68 -20.22
C LEU A 207 -1.30 25.59 -21.44
N GLU A 208 -2.16 25.56 -22.46
CA GLU A 208 -2.10 26.50 -23.59
C GLU A 208 -2.53 27.92 -23.18
N VAL A 209 -3.26 28.05 -22.06
CA VAL A 209 -3.62 29.33 -21.45
C VAL A 209 -2.41 29.87 -20.69
N ASN A 210 -1.78 30.92 -21.23
CA ASN A 210 -0.55 31.48 -20.67
C ASN A 210 -0.69 31.92 -19.19
N GLU A 211 -1.88 32.34 -18.78
CA GLU A 211 -2.20 32.77 -17.42
C GLU A 211 -2.23 31.61 -16.42
N LEU A 212 -2.48 30.39 -16.87
CA LEU A 212 -2.51 29.18 -16.04
C LEU A 212 -1.18 28.43 -16.01
N LYS A 213 -0.25 28.80 -16.91
CA LYS A 213 1.06 28.18 -17.00
C LYS A 213 1.99 28.68 -15.88
N PRO A 214 2.61 27.80 -15.09
CA PRO A 214 3.61 28.23 -14.11
C PRO A 214 4.83 28.83 -14.81
N SER A 215 5.46 29.83 -14.18
CA SER A 215 6.69 30.41 -14.71
C SER A 215 7.84 29.39 -14.66
N GLU A 216 8.82 29.50 -15.56
CA GLU A 216 9.99 28.61 -15.55
C GLU A 216 10.77 28.70 -14.23
N GLN A 217 10.78 29.89 -13.60
CA GLN A 217 11.42 30.11 -12.31
C GLN A 217 10.71 29.35 -11.19
N ASP A 218 9.38 29.34 -11.19
CA ASP A 218 8.58 28.61 -10.21
C ASP A 218 8.74 27.10 -10.40
N CYS A 219 8.69 26.61 -11.65
CA CYS A 219 8.97 25.21 -11.98
C CYS A 219 10.34 24.78 -11.45
N HIS A 220 11.39 25.54 -11.75
CA HIS A 220 12.75 25.22 -11.28
C HIS A 220 12.85 25.25 -9.75
N THR A 221 12.22 26.24 -9.10
CA THR A 221 12.18 26.36 -7.65
C THR A 221 11.46 25.17 -7.00
N TYR A 222 10.34 24.75 -7.58
CA TYR A 222 9.59 23.58 -7.16
C TYR A 222 10.43 22.30 -7.27
N TRP A 223 11.06 22.05 -8.43
CA TRP A 223 11.93 20.89 -8.63
C TRP A 223 13.09 20.86 -7.64
N LYS A 224 13.72 22.01 -7.39
CA LYS A 224 14.79 22.13 -6.40
C LYS A 224 14.30 21.82 -4.99
N HIS A 225 13.10 22.28 -4.64
CA HIS A 225 12.48 21.99 -3.35
C HIS A 225 12.18 20.50 -3.18
N GLN A 226 11.54 19.86 -4.17
CA GLN A 226 11.25 18.42 -4.14
C GLN A 226 12.53 17.57 -4.05
N ASN A 227 13.55 17.91 -4.84
CA ASN A 227 14.85 17.23 -4.78
C ASN A 227 15.50 17.37 -3.40
N LYS A 228 15.35 18.52 -2.74
CA LYS A 228 15.86 18.73 -1.38
C LYS A 228 15.11 17.85 -0.38
N LEU A 229 13.78 17.83 -0.41
CA LEU A 229 12.95 16.99 0.47
C LEU A 229 13.30 15.50 0.31
N MET A 230 13.40 15.02 -0.92
CA MET A 230 13.77 13.63 -1.21
C MET A 230 15.17 13.30 -0.67
N ASN A 231 16.15 14.17 -0.89
CA ASN A 231 17.50 14.00 -0.36
C ASN A 231 17.53 13.99 1.18
N GLU A 232 16.71 14.81 1.85
CA GLU A 232 16.61 14.83 3.30
C GLU A 232 15.97 13.54 3.83
N SER A 233 14.89 13.05 3.21
CA SER A 233 14.27 11.77 3.56
C SER A 233 15.26 10.62 3.39
N MET A 234 15.95 10.53 2.25
CA MET A 234 16.95 9.49 2.00
C MET A 234 18.08 9.52 3.04
N LYS A 235 18.57 10.71 3.44
CA LYS A 235 19.58 10.83 4.50
C LYS A 235 19.06 10.32 5.85
N GLN A 236 17.82 10.65 6.21
CA GLN A 236 17.20 10.16 7.45
C GLN A 236 17.06 8.64 7.44
N ASP A 237 16.66 8.04 6.33
CA ASP A 237 16.48 6.59 6.24
C ASP A 237 17.82 5.84 6.19
N ARG A 238 18.83 6.41 5.52
CA ARG A 238 20.21 5.89 5.57
C ARG A 238 20.76 5.88 7.00
N SER A 239 20.52 6.93 7.78
CA SER A 239 20.99 6.99 9.17
C SER A 239 20.38 5.92 10.09
N LYS A 240 19.23 5.37 9.72
CA LYS A 240 18.55 4.28 10.45
C LYS A 240 18.96 2.89 9.96
N SER A 241 19.64 2.80 8.82
CA SER A 241 19.97 1.54 8.17
C SER A 241 21.25 0.93 8.77
N PHE A 242 21.11 -0.18 9.49
CA PHE A 242 22.24 -0.89 10.09
C PHE A 242 23.30 -1.30 9.06
N ILE A 243 22.88 -1.79 7.89
CA ILE A 243 23.80 -2.23 6.82
C ILE A 243 24.64 -1.06 6.29
N ILE A 244 24.01 0.11 6.07
CA ILE A 244 24.71 1.28 5.53
C ILE A 244 25.72 1.83 6.55
N SER A 245 25.41 1.75 7.85
CA SER A 245 26.34 2.15 8.92
C SER A 245 27.64 1.35 8.98
N LEU A 246 27.70 0.18 8.33
CA LEU A 246 28.91 -0.65 8.25
C LEU A 246 29.89 -0.17 7.16
N PHE A 247 29.47 0.75 6.29
CA PHE A 247 30.28 1.27 5.19
C PHE A 247 30.65 2.75 5.41
N THR A 248 31.89 3.12 5.08
CA THR A 248 32.35 4.51 5.19
C THR A 248 31.77 5.35 4.05
N GLU A 249 30.97 6.36 4.37
CA GLU A 249 30.47 7.33 3.39
C GLU A 249 31.47 8.47 3.18
N SER A 250 31.68 8.89 1.92
CA SER A 250 32.44 10.10 1.59
C SER A 250 31.71 10.91 0.53
N VAL A 251 31.68 12.24 0.71
CA VAL A 251 31.05 13.15 -0.26
C VAL A 251 32.09 13.53 -1.30
N LEU A 252 31.88 13.08 -2.54
CA LEU A 252 32.69 13.47 -3.68
C LEU A 252 32.15 14.77 -4.27
N LEU A 253 33.00 15.79 -4.35
CA LEU A 253 32.64 17.06 -4.98
C LEU A 253 32.64 16.95 -6.51
N TYR A 254 33.54 16.13 -7.07
CA TYR A 254 33.71 15.93 -8.51
C TYR A 254 34.20 14.50 -8.82
N GLY A 255 33.79 13.98 -9.98
CA GLY A 255 34.26 12.71 -10.54
C GLY A 255 33.32 11.53 -10.31
N ASN A 256 33.41 10.53 -11.20
CA ASN A 256 32.61 9.29 -11.17
C ASN A 256 33.48 8.03 -11.01
N LYS A 257 34.73 8.19 -10.56
CA LYS A 257 35.71 7.10 -10.41
C LYS A 257 36.47 7.27 -9.09
N SER A 258 36.71 6.16 -8.41
CA SER A 258 37.67 6.08 -7.31
C SER A 258 39.00 5.52 -7.80
N ILE A 259 40.11 6.10 -7.36
CA ILE A 259 41.47 5.64 -7.69
C ILE A 259 42.06 4.99 -6.43
N TYR A 260 42.59 3.78 -6.58
CA TYR A 260 43.34 3.10 -5.52
C TYR A 260 44.66 2.58 -6.08
N TYR A 261 45.67 2.55 -5.22
CA TYR A 261 47.01 2.05 -5.56
C TYR A 261 47.22 0.70 -4.89
N ILE A 262 47.48 -0.34 -5.69
CA ILE A 262 47.92 -1.62 -5.15
C ILE A 262 49.44 -1.60 -5.11
N HIS A 263 49.99 -1.88 -3.93
CA HIS A 263 51.42 -1.98 -3.70
C HIS A 263 51.85 -3.44 -3.85
N HIS A 264 52.66 -3.73 -4.88
CA HIS A 264 53.38 -5.00 -5.01
C HIS A 264 54.87 -4.69 -4.84
N ASP A 265 55.45 -5.07 -3.71
CA ASP A 265 56.85 -4.78 -3.33
C ASP A 265 57.27 -3.33 -3.66
N GLU A 266 58.04 -3.11 -4.74
CA GLU A 266 58.56 -1.81 -5.19
C GLU A 266 57.72 -1.10 -6.27
N GLN A 267 56.67 -1.74 -6.82
CA GLN A 267 55.85 -1.20 -7.89
C GLN A 267 54.44 -0.82 -7.41
N LYS A 268 54.03 0.41 -7.73
CA LYS A 268 52.68 0.92 -7.47
C LYS A 268 51.85 0.80 -8.74
N THR A 269 50.81 -0.03 -8.73
CA THR A 269 49.86 -0.14 -9.85
C THR A 269 48.62 0.66 -9.53
N ARG A 270 48.30 1.66 -10.37
CA ARG A 270 47.06 2.44 -10.28
C ARG A 270 45.90 1.62 -10.81
N GLN A 271 44.83 1.52 -10.04
CA GLN A 271 43.55 0.97 -10.49
C GLN A 271 42.45 2.02 -10.35
N GLU A 272 41.57 2.08 -11.34
CA GLU A 272 40.40 2.95 -11.35
C GLU A 272 39.15 2.08 -11.28
N LEU A 273 38.30 2.32 -10.28
CA LEU A 273 36.98 1.73 -10.19
C LEU A 273 35.93 2.81 -10.50
N PRO A 274 35.11 2.67 -11.55
CA PRO A 274 33.96 3.54 -11.74
C PRO A 274 32.96 3.33 -10.61
N LEU A 275 32.35 4.42 -10.16
CA LEU A 275 31.28 4.36 -9.17
C LEU A 275 30.05 3.71 -9.80
N GLN A 276 29.36 2.88 -9.02
CA GLN A 276 28.09 2.30 -9.40
C GLN A 276 26.95 3.07 -8.73
N GLU A 277 25.91 3.33 -9.49
CA GLU A 277 24.69 3.96 -8.99
C GLU A 277 23.66 2.87 -8.68
N PHE A 278 23.11 2.91 -7.47
CA PHE A 278 21.93 2.16 -7.09
C PHE A 278 20.80 3.16 -6.90
N SER A 279 19.80 3.10 -7.77
CA SER A 279 18.62 3.96 -7.73
C SER A 279 17.37 3.09 -7.59
N HIS A 280 16.38 3.64 -6.89
CA HIS A 280 15.06 3.05 -6.77
C HIS A 280 14.05 4.16 -7.08
N SER A 281 13.11 3.87 -7.97
CA SER A 281 12.01 4.78 -8.29
C SER A 281 10.78 4.38 -7.49
N ILE A 282 10.09 5.37 -6.94
CA ILE A 282 8.84 5.17 -6.21
C ILE A 282 7.82 6.15 -6.79
N GLU A 283 6.63 5.64 -7.09
CA GLU A 283 5.52 6.49 -7.51
C GLU A 283 4.90 7.17 -6.28
N PHE A 284 4.70 8.48 -6.36
CA PHE A 284 4.08 9.28 -5.31
C PHE A 284 2.73 9.80 -5.80
N ALA A 285 1.74 9.86 -4.90
CA ALA A 285 0.40 10.32 -5.25
C ALA A 285 0.41 11.79 -5.70
N SER A 286 0.13 12.03 -6.97
CA SER A 286 0.10 13.38 -7.57
C SER A 286 -0.91 14.30 -6.87
N MET A 287 -2.04 13.74 -6.41
CA MET A 287 -3.13 14.47 -5.79
C MET A 287 -2.75 15.14 -4.47
N TYR A 288 -1.74 14.65 -3.75
CA TYR A 288 -1.21 15.35 -2.57
C TYR A 288 -0.58 16.71 -2.91
N TYR A 289 -0.21 16.95 -4.17
CA TYR A 289 0.28 18.25 -4.63
C TYR A 289 -0.81 19.11 -5.26
N VAL A 290 -1.84 18.50 -5.85
CA VAL A 290 -2.93 19.21 -6.55
C VAL A 290 -4.02 19.65 -5.58
N ASP A 291 -4.53 18.74 -4.76
CA ASP A 291 -5.58 18.98 -3.76
C ASP A 291 -5.35 18.10 -2.52
N PRO A 292 -4.37 18.46 -1.66
CA PRO A 292 -4.03 17.67 -0.47
C PRO A 292 -5.21 17.51 0.50
N HIS A 293 -6.04 18.54 0.66
CA HIS A 293 -7.14 18.50 1.63
C HIS A 293 -8.33 17.70 1.11
N GLY A 294 -8.67 17.82 -0.17
CA GLY A 294 -9.74 17.04 -0.78
C GLY A 294 -9.41 15.55 -0.77
N ILE A 295 -8.19 15.18 -1.14
CA ILE A 295 -7.78 13.76 -1.13
C ILE A 295 -7.75 13.18 0.28
N GLU A 296 -7.21 13.91 1.27
CA GLU A 296 -7.19 13.46 2.66
C GLU A 296 -8.60 13.26 3.22
N ASN A 297 -9.50 14.21 2.97
CA ASN A 297 -10.90 14.11 3.39
C ASN A 297 -11.60 12.92 2.74
N MET A 298 -11.43 12.73 1.43
CA MET A 298 -12.00 11.61 0.68
C MET A 298 -11.52 10.25 1.22
N ILE A 299 -10.21 10.10 1.41
CA ILE A 299 -9.60 8.89 1.98
C ILE A 299 -10.13 8.64 3.40
N TRP A 300 -10.26 9.70 4.20
CA TRP A 300 -10.77 9.58 5.57
C TRP A 300 -12.24 9.14 5.59
N GLN A 301 -13.07 9.69 4.71
CA GLN A 301 -14.47 9.28 4.55
C GLN A 301 -14.58 7.81 4.18
N PHE A 302 -13.79 7.33 3.22
CA PHE A 302 -13.76 5.90 2.88
C PHE A 302 -13.33 5.02 4.07
N LYS A 303 -12.32 5.44 4.84
CA LYS A 303 -11.90 4.72 6.05
C LYS A 303 -13.01 4.68 7.10
N ALA A 304 -13.68 5.80 7.35
CA ALA A 304 -14.71 5.96 8.37
C ALA A 304 -16.11 5.47 7.96
N GLU A 305 -16.34 5.18 6.69
CA GLU A 305 -17.65 4.78 6.16
C GLU A 305 -18.26 3.62 6.96
N GLY A 306 -19.48 3.81 7.47
CA GLY A 306 -20.20 2.80 8.27
C GLY A 306 -19.69 2.58 9.69
N CYS A 307 -18.58 3.20 10.11
CA CYS A 307 -18.08 3.13 11.48
C CYS A 307 -18.92 4.01 12.40
N ALA A 308 -19.38 3.46 13.53
CA ALA A 308 -19.99 4.27 14.60
C ALA A 308 -18.89 4.99 15.41
N SER A 309 -19.16 6.22 15.84
CA SER A 309 -18.31 6.99 16.76
C SER A 309 -18.44 6.49 18.20
#